data_AF-A0A383F7D6-F1
#
_entry.id   AF-A0A383F7D6-F1
#
_cell.length_a   1.000
_cell.length_b   1.000
_cell.length_c   1.000
_cell.angle_alpha   90.00
_cell.angle_beta   90.00
_cell.angle_gamma   90.00
#
_symmetry.space_group_name_H-M   'P 1'
#
loop_
_entity.id
_entity.type
_entity.pdbx_description
1 polymer ?
#
loop_
_entity_poly.entity_id
_entity_poly.type
_entity_poly.pdbx_seq_one_letter_code
_entity_poly.pdbx_strand_id
1 'polypeptide(L)' 'MAITASMVKELRERTGLGMMDCKRALEETGGDLEQAIEELRKKSALKAAKKAGRITANGLLGLKVSEDR' A
#
# COMPACT_ATOMS: atom_id res chain seq x y z
N MET A 1 12.51 -20.13 1.80
CA MET A 1 13.08 -19.70 0.51
C MET A 1 13.51 -18.26 0.65
N ALA A 2 14.76 -17.92 0.31
CA ALA A 2 15.35 -16.63 0.66
C ALA A 2 14.69 -15.49 -0.11
N ILE A 3 13.92 -14.66 0.59
CA ILE A 3 13.40 -13.41 0.04
C ILE A 3 14.62 -12.53 -0.24
N THR A 4 14.85 -12.26 -1.52
CA THR A 4 15.99 -11.46 -1.93
C THR A 4 15.71 -9.98 -1.68
N ALA A 5 16.74 -9.21 -1.32
CA ALA A 5 16.61 -7.77 -1.16
C ALA A 5 16.10 -7.08 -2.45
N SER A 6 16.40 -7.67 -3.62
CA SER A 6 15.90 -7.23 -4.92
C SER A 6 14.37 -7.34 -5.04
N MET A 7 13.77 -8.46 -4.61
CA MET A 7 12.31 -8.64 -4.62
C MET A 7 11.59 -7.64 -3.70
N VAL A 8 12.16 -7.38 -2.51
CA VAL A 8 11.62 -6.35 -1.59
C VAL A 8 11.69 -4.96 -2.21
N LYS A 9 12.77 -4.66 -2.94
CA LYS A 9 12.96 -3.39 -3.62
C LYS A 9 11.96 -3.22 -4.78
N GLU A 10 11.75 -4.25 -5.58
CA GLU A 10 10.80 -4.23 -6.70
C GLU A 10 9.35 -4.07 -6.22
N LEU A 11 8.96 -4.80 -5.17
CA LEU A 11 7.62 -4.66 -4.57
C LEU A 11 7.41 -3.26 -3.98
N ARG A 12 8.45 -2.66 -3.39
CA ARG A 12 8.42 -1.28 -2.89
C ARG A 12 8.27 -0.26 -4.01
N GLU A 13 8.97 -0.42 -5.13
CA GLU A 13 8.83 0.50 -6.28
C GLU A 13 7.43 0.43 -6.90
N ARG A 14 6.82 -0.76 -6.95
CA ARG A 14 5.45 -0.92 -7.47
C ARG A 14 4.37 -0.41 -6.53
N THR A 15 4.52 -0.63 -5.21
CA THR A 15 3.45 -0.32 -4.24
C THR A 15 3.67 0.98 -3.48
N GLY A 16 4.90 1.50 -3.43
CA GLY A 16 5.27 2.67 -2.64
C GLY A 16 5.17 2.48 -1.12
N LEU A 17 4.92 1.25 -0.64
CA LEU A 17 4.72 0.95 0.77
C LEU A 17 6.05 0.79 1.53
N GLY A 18 5.97 0.81 2.86
CA GLY A 18 7.15 0.71 3.73
C GLY A 18 7.91 -0.61 3.51
N MET A 19 9.25 -0.54 3.61
CA MET A 19 10.14 -1.68 3.34
C MET A 19 9.85 -2.90 4.24
N MET A 20 9.41 -2.69 5.48
CA MET A 20 8.97 -3.77 6.38
C MET A 20 7.63 -4.39 6.00
N ASP A 21 6.69 -3.61 5.47
CA ASP A 21 5.40 -4.17 5.03
C ASP A 21 5.61 -5.04 3.80
N CYS A 22 6.45 -4.59 2.87
CA CYS A 22 6.84 -5.35 1.69
C CYS A 22 7.54 -6.66 2.06
N LYS A 23 8.44 -6.61 3.05
CA LYS A 23 9.13 -7.82 3.54
C LYS A 23 8.16 -8.81 4.17
N ARG A 24 7.24 -8.35 5.05
CA ARG A 24 6.25 -9.24 5.69
C ARG A 24 5.26 -9.83 4.70
N ALA A 25 4.84 -9.06 3.70
CA ALA A 25 3.98 -9.58 2.63
C ALA A 25 4.69 -10.67 1.82
N LEU A 26 5.95 -10.46 1.44
CA LEU A 26 6.75 -11.46 0.74
C LEU A 26 7.07 -12.69 1.61
N GLU A 27 7.18 -12.54 2.93
CA GLU A 27 7.32 -13.65 3.87
C GLU A 27 6.06 -14.51 3.95
N GLU A 28 4.87 -13.89 3.93
CA GLU A 28 3.59 -14.61 3.95
C GLU A 28 3.23 -15.23 2.60
N THR A 29 3.63 -14.61 1.48
CA THR A 29 3.35 -15.11 0.13
C THR A 29 4.48 -15.97 -0.45
N GLY A 30 5.52 -16.24 0.33
CA GLY A 30 6.62 -17.12 -0.07
C GLY A 30 7.48 -16.59 -1.24
N GLY A 31 7.47 -15.28 -1.49
CA GLY A 31 8.19 -14.64 -2.58
C GLY A 31 7.38 -14.40 -3.85
N ASP A 32 6.06 -14.62 -3.82
CA ASP A 32 5.17 -14.28 -4.93
C ASP A 32 4.79 -12.79 -4.90
N LEU A 33 5.19 -12.07 -5.97
CA LEU A 33 4.98 -10.63 -6.12
C LEU A 33 3.50 -10.26 -6.30
N GLU A 34 2.73 -11.04 -7.05
CA GLU A 34 1.32 -10.72 -7.31
C GLU A 34 0.47 -10.95 -6.06
N GLN A 35 0.70 -12.09 -5.39
CA GLN A 35 0.03 -12.35 -4.12
C GLN A 35 0.42 -11.32 -3.06
N ALA A 36 1.69 -10.87 -3.03
CA ALA A 36 2.13 -9.87 -2.07
C ALA A 36 1.43 -8.52 -2.30
N ILE A 37 1.17 -8.13 -3.55
CA ILE A 37 0.41 -6.91 -3.87
C ILE A 37 -1.02 -7.02 -3.36
N GLU A 38 -1.67 -8.16 -3.56
CA GLU A 38 -3.05 -8.39 -3.11
C GLU A 38 -3.16 -8.36 -1.57
N GLU A 39 -2.21 -8.99 -0.87
CA GLU A 39 -2.08 -8.95 0.60
C GLU A 39 -1.85 -7.51 1.10
N LEU A 40 -0.92 -6.79 0.47
CA LEU A 40 -0.64 -5.40 0.80
C LEU A 40 -1.85 -4.50 0.59
N ARG A 41 -2.67 -4.76 -0.44
CA ARG A 41 -3.91 -4.02 -0.69
C ARG A 41 -4.92 -4.22 0.45
N LYS A 42 -5.13 -5.46 0.91
CA LYS A 42 -5.98 -5.75 2.07
C LYS A 42 -5.45 -5.11 3.36
N LYS A 43 -4.14 -5.19 3.60
CA LYS A 43 -3.50 -4.54 4.76
C LYS A 43 -3.52 -3.01 4.70
N SER A 44 -3.48 -2.42 3.52
CA SER A 44 -3.57 -0.97 3.34
C SER A 44 -4.92 -0.42 3.81
N ALA A 45 -6.02 -1.16 3.57
CA ALA A 45 -7.35 -0.79 4.03
C ALA A 45 -7.44 -0.79 5.58
N LEU A 46 -6.82 -1.77 6.23
CA LEU A 46 -6.74 -1.84 7.69
C LEU A 46 -5.92 -0.68 8.29
N LYS A 47 -4.81 -0.29 7.66
CA LYS A 47 -4.03 0.88 8.07
C LYS A 47 -4.81 2.18 7.87
N ALA A 48 -5.54 2.30 6.77
CA ALA A 48 -6.42 3.44 6.51
C ALA A 48 -7.53 3.53 7.57
N ALA A 49 -8.18 2.41 7.92
CA ALA A 49 -9.19 2.36 8.98
C ALA A 49 -8.63 2.77 10.35
N LYS A 50 -7.44 2.29 10.73
CA LYS A 50 -6.76 2.75 11.96
C LYS A 50 -6.44 4.24 11.96
N LYS A 51 -6.17 4.82 10.78
CA LYS A 51 -5.87 6.26 10.64
C LYS A 51 -7.13 7.11 10.59
N ALA A 52 -8.25 6.57 10.11
CA ALA A 52 -9.56 7.21 10.06
C ALA A 52 -10.13 7.55 11.45
N GLY A 53 -9.73 6.81 12.48
CA GLY A 53 -10.09 7.14 13.87
C GLY A 53 -9.42 8.40 14.44
N ARG A 54 -8.47 9.01 13.71
CA ARG A 54 -7.81 10.25 14.14
C ARG A 54 -8.61 11.45 13.65
N ILE A 55 -9.04 12.31 14.57
CA ILE A 55 -9.63 13.62 14.24
C ILE A 55 -8.57 14.42 13.47
N THR A 56 -8.85 14.72 12.20
CA THR A 56 -7.98 15.54 11.35
C THR A 56 -8.69 16.87 11.10
N ALA A 57 -8.17 17.95 11.68
CA ALA A 57 -8.79 19.29 11.62
C ALA A 57 -8.43 20.10 10.36
N ASN A 58 -7.54 19.59 9.52
CA ASN A 58 -7.05 20.25 8.32
C ASN A 58 -7.29 19.38 7.08
N GLY A 59 -7.64 20.00 5.95
CA GLY A 59 -7.91 19.32 4.68
C GLY A 59 -7.70 20.24 3.48
N LEU A 60 -7.89 19.70 2.28
CA LEU A 60 -7.81 20.43 1.01
C LEU A 60 -9.17 20.37 0.31
N LEU A 61 -9.61 21.50 -0.25
CA LEU A 61 -10.80 21.60 -1.09
C LEU A 61 -10.40 21.54 -2.56
N GLY A 62 -10.91 20.55 -3.29
CA GLY A 62 -10.74 20.42 -4.74
C GLY A 62 -12.06 20.71 -5.45
N LEU A 63 -12.06 21.70 -6.35
CA LEU A 63 -13.20 22.01 -7.21
C LEU A 63 -12.90 21.47 -8.61
N LYS A 64 -13.79 20.62 -9.13
CA LYS A 64 -13.76 20.16 -10.52
C LYS A 64 -15.04 20.63 -11.19
N VAL A 65 -14.93 21.59 -12.10
CA VAL A 65 -16.03 21.98 -12.99
C VAL A 65 -15.91 21.11 -14.23
N SER A 66 -16.90 20.26 -14.46
CA SER A 66 -17.05 19.56 -15.73
C SER A 66 -17.93 20.41 -16.63
N GLU A 67 -17.51 20.65 -17.87
CA GLU A 67 -18.36 21.28 -18.88
C GLU A 67 -19.51 20.34 -19.24
N ASP A 68 -20.73 20.86 -19.17
CA ASP A 68 -21.95 20.17 -19.60
C ASP A 68 -21.97 20.21 -21.13
N ARG A 69 -21.69 19.06 -21.76
CA ARG A 69 -21.93 18.85 -23.19
C ARG A 69 -22.61 17.52 -23.41
#